data_AF-A0A0D0IW64-F1
#
_entry.id   AF-A0A0D0IW64-F1
#
_cell.length_a   1.000
_cell.length_b   1.000
_cell.length_c   1.000
_cell.angle_alpha   90.00
_cell.angle_beta   90.00
_cell.angle_gamma   90.00
#
_symmetry.space_group_name_H-M   'P 1'
#
loop_
_entity.id
_entity.type
_entity.pdbx_description
1 polymer ?
#
loop_
_entity_poly.entity_id
_entity_poly.type
_entity_poly.pdbx_seq_one_letter_code
_entity_poly.pdbx_strand_id
1 'polypeptide(L)'
;MDIWSKNAYPADVLSNLCSNGFRFDGVVCGSMEGFLQSLKQQDINKQRRICSMKGKDAKKQTSAGWQTDQIVWWKGKAIDRQSGEFTALVRKAYNAMFEQSEGFRTALMATRGMALYHTKGESNPYRTILTEQEFCSILTELRENNDYRNKTQELIAKSVRYEPEA
;
A
#
# COMPACT_ATOMS: atom_id res chain seq x y z
N MET A 1 4.86 -12.81 -10.70
CA MET A 1 3.83 -13.25 -9.75
C MET A 1 2.63 -12.36 -9.91
N ASP A 2 1.48 -12.95 -10.22
CA ASP A 2 0.21 -12.23 -10.30
C ASP A 2 -0.36 -12.01 -8.91
N ILE A 3 -0.46 -10.76 -8.47
CA ILE A 3 -0.97 -10.41 -7.15
C ILE A 3 -2.49 -10.39 -7.21
N TRP A 4 -3.14 -11.35 -6.56
CA TRP A 4 -4.60 -11.42 -6.54
C TRP A 4 -5.12 -12.12 -5.29
N SER A 5 -6.21 -11.60 -4.72
CA SER A 5 -6.83 -12.08 -3.48
C SER A 5 -7.26 -13.55 -3.48
N LYS A 6 -7.30 -14.22 -4.65
CA LYS A 6 -7.69 -15.63 -4.78
C LYS A 6 -6.51 -16.55 -5.10
N ASN A 7 -5.32 -16.00 -5.30
CA ASN A 7 -4.12 -16.81 -5.52
C ASN A 7 -3.56 -17.34 -4.19
N ALA A 8 -2.58 -18.22 -4.25
CA ALA A 8 -1.90 -18.70 -3.04
C ALA A 8 -0.91 -17.66 -2.49
N TYR A 9 -0.46 -17.89 -1.24
CA TYR A 9 0.62 -17.13 -0.63
C TYR A 9 1.86 -17.07 -1.55
N PRO A 10 2.56 -15.92 -1.63
CA PRO A 10 2.29 -14.65 -0.93
C PRO A 10 1.30 -13.71 -1.65
N ALA A 11 0.74 -14.10 -2.80
CA ALA A 11 -0.02 -13.20 -3.67
C ALA A 11 -1.36 -12.72 -3.09
N ASP A 12 -2.06 -13.57 -2.33
CA ASP A 12 -3.30 -13.19 -1.63
C ASP A 12 -3.04 -12.16 -0.53
N VAL A 13 -1.96 -12.35 0.25
CA VAL A 13 -1.57 -11.44 1.33
C VAL A 13 -1.17 -10.07 0.79
N LEU A 14 -0.54 -10.01 -0.39
CA LEU A 14 -0.17 -8.74 -1.03
C LEU A 14 -1.34 -7.99 -1.66
N SER A 15 -2.50 -8.62 -1.82
CA SER A 15 -3.69 -7.93 -2.33
C SER A 15 -4.17 -6.85 -1.36
N ASN A 16 -4.62 -5.71 -1.89
CA ASN A 16 -5.24 -4.63 -1.09
C ASN A 16 -6.47 -5.09 -0.29
N LEU A 17 -7.08 -6.21 -0.72
CA LEU A 17 -8.23 -6.82 -0.05
C LEU A 17 -7.85 -7.66 1.18
N CYS A 18 -6.57 -8.01 1.36
CA CYS A 18 -6.13 -8.70 2.56
C CYS A 18 -6.23 -7.77 3.77
N SER A 19 -6.57 -8.32 4.94
CA SER A 19 -6.80 -7.54 6.17
C SER A 19 -5.51 -7.18 6.89
N ASN A 20 -4.55 -6.62 6.14
CA ASN A 20 -3.31 -6.08 6.67
C ASN A 20 -3.60 -4.73 7.30
N GLY A 21 -3.98 -4.73 8.58
CA GLY A 21 -4.31 -3.52 9.32
C GLY A 21 -3.08 -2.69 9.68
N PHE A 22 -3.23 -1.37 9.71
CA PHE A 22 -2.18 -0.41 10.08
C PHE A 22 -2.80 0.92 10.55
N ARG A 23 -1.97 1.78 11.13
CA ARG A 23 -2.33 3.17 11.46
C ARG A 23 -1.58 4.13 10.56
N PHE A 24 -2.27 5.15 10.08
CA PHE A 24 -1.70 6.17 9.18
C PHE A 24 -2.30 7.55 9.48
N ASP A 25 -1.45 8.55 9.69
CA ASP A 25 -1.84 9.93 10.08
C ASP A 25 -2.81 10.02 11.27
N GLY A 26 -2.67 9.09 12.23
CA GLY A 26 -3.54 8.96 13.41
C GLY A 26 -4.86 8.23 13.16
N VAL A 27 -5.11 7.75 11.94
CA VAL A 27 -6.33 7.01 11.55
C VAL A 27 -6.06 5.51 11.52
N VAL A 28 -7.01 4.71 12.01
CA VAL A 28 -6.96 3.25 11.92
C VAL A 28 -7.45 2.83 10.53
N CYS A 29 -6.65 2.00 9.85
CA CYS A 29 -7.03 1.44 8.56
C CYS A 29 -7.00 -0.10 8.62
N GLY A 30 -8.14 -0.73 8.32
CA GLY A 30 -8.34 -2.18 8.44
C GLY A 30 -7.74 -2.98 7.28
N SER A 31 -7.49 -2.31 6.16
CA SER A 31 -6.69 -2.79 5.04
C SER A 31 -6.29 -1.62 4.14
N MET A 32 -5.43 -1.88 3.15
CA MET A 32 -5.13 -0.90 2.11
C MET A 32 -6.37 -0.55 1.26
N GLU A 33 -7.24 -1.53 0.98
CA GLU A 33 -8.54 -1.24 0.33
C GLU A 33 -9.40 -0.28 1.18
N GLY A 34 -9.45 -0.46 2.50
CA GLY A 34 -10.12 0.48 3.41
C GLY A 34 -9.62 1.90 3.24
N PHE A 35 -8.29 2.07 3.23
CA PHE A 35 -7.66 3.36 2.97
C PHE A 35 -8.03 3.93 1.59
N LEU A 36 -7.83 3.19 0.50
CA LEU A 36 -8.10 3.66 -0.86
C LEU A 36 -9.58 4.03 -1.08
N GLN A 37 -10.51 3.27 -0.53
CA GLN A 37 -11.94 3.57 -0.64
C GLN A 37 -12.34 4.79 0.19
N SER A 38 -11.66 5.03 1.31
CA SER A 38 -11.87 6.21 2.15
C SER A 38 -11.48 7.51 1.43
N LEU A 39 -10.46 7.48 0.56
CA LEU A 39 -10.02 8.65 -0.22
C LEU A 39 -11.11 9.18 -1.15
N LYS A 40 -12.07 8.34 -1.54
CA LYS A 40 -13.17 8.70 -2.43
C LYS A 40 -14.32 9.43 -1.71
N GLN A 41 -14.15 9.77 -0.44
CA GLN A 41 -15.19 10.33 0.43
C GLN A 41 -14.75 11.66 1.01
N GLN A 42 -15.48 12.72 0.67
CA GLN A 42 -15.27 14.06 1.22
C GLN A 42 -15.65 14.17 2.71
N ASP A 43 -16.73 13.49 3.12
CA ASP A 43 -17.16 13.48 4.51
C ASP A 43 -16.13 12.77 5.40
N ILE A 44 -15.55 13.51 6.35
CA ILE A 44 -14.44 13.03 7.19
C ILE A 44 -14.85 11.89 8.13
N ASN A 45 -16.10 11.84 8.57
CA ASN A 45 -16.59 10.80 9.47
C ASN A 45 -16.81 9.50 8.70
N LYS A 46 -17.40 9.59 7.52
CA LYS A 46 -17.57 8.48 6.58
C LYS A 46 -16.22 7.96 6.11
N GLN A 47 -15.28 8.84 5.78
CA GLN A 47 -13.90 8.50 5.45
C GLN A 47 -13.24 7.69 6.57
N ARG A 48 -13.28 8.19 7.82
CA ARG A 48 -12.71 7.48 8.97
C ARG A 48 -13.33 6.11 9.17
N ARG A 49 -14.66 6.00 9.07
CA ARG A 49 -15.38 4.72 9.17
C ARG A 49 -14.92 3.74 8.10
N ILE A 50 -14.82 4.18 6.85
CA ILE A 50 -14.39 3.32 5.73
C ILE A 50 -12.92 2.91 5.87
N CYS A 51 -12.01 3.80 6.32
CA CYS A 51 -10.60 3.40 6.51
C CYS A 51 -10.52 2.19 7.45
N SER A 52 -11.29 2.19 8.53
CA SER A 52 -11.26 1.12 9.54
C SER A 52 -11.79 -0.24 9.07
N MET A 53 -12.40 -0.33 7.88
CA MET A 53 -12.97 -1.58 7.36
C MET A 53 -11.91 -2.54 6.82
N LYS A 54 -12.21 -3.84 6.91
CA LYS A 54 -11.44 -4.90 6.24
C LYS A 54 -11.76 -4.94 4.74
N GLY A 55 -10.85 -5.50 3.94
CA GLY A 55 -10.87 -5.32 2.48
C GLY A 55 -12.16 -5.71 1.77
N LYS A 56 -12.83 -6.82 2.15
CA LYS A 56 -14.11 -7.22 1.53
C LYS A 56 -15.24 -6.24 1.82
N ASP A 57 -15.27 -5.64 3.00
CA ASP A 57 -16.33 -4.70 3.39
C ASP A 57 -16.03 -3.29 2.88
N ALA A 58 -14.76 -2.89 2.90
CA ALA A 58 -14.28 -1.67 2.27
C ALA A 58 -14.62 -1.64 0.76
N LYS A 59 -14.38 -2.74 0.04
CA LYS A 59 -14.67 -2.85 -1.40
C LYS A 59 -16.13 -2.53 -1.74
N LYS A 60 -17.07 -2.86 -0.85
CA LYS A 60 -18.50 -2.59 -1.03
C LYS A 60 -18.85 -1.10 -0.89
N GLN A 61 -17.95 -0.29 -0.35
CA GLN A 61 -18.14 1.15 -0.14
C GLN A 61 -17.67 2.00 -1.33
N THR A 62 -17.41 1.37 -2.48
CA THR A 62 -16.92 2.06 -3.66
C THR A 62 -17.87 3.16 -4.13
N SER A 63 -17.30 4.29 -4.54
CA SER A 63 -18.00 5.42 -5.15
C SER A 63 -17.28 5.84 -6.43
N ALA A 64 -18.04 6.39 -7.37
CA ALA A 64 -17.53 6.90 -8.64
C ALA A 64 -17.54 8.44 -8.71
N GLY A 65 -18.07 9.14 -7.70
CA GLY A 65 -18.23 10.60 -7.74
C GLY A 65 -16.92 11.37 -7.97
N TRP A 66 -15.82 10.88 -7.39
CA TRP A 66 -14.47 11.43 -7.59
C TRP A 66 -13.97 11.33 -9.04
N GLN A 67 -14.56 10.47 -9.89
CA GLN A 67 -14.08 10.29 -11.26
C GLN A 67 -14.43 11.47 -12.17
N THR A 68 -15.44 12.27 -11.81
CA THR A 68 -15.86 13.41 -12.62
C THR A 68 -14.87 14.57 -12.52
N ASP A 69 -14.44 14.90 -11.30
CA ASP A 69 -13.54 16.01 -11.01
C ASP A 69 -12.09 15.56 -10.77
N GLN A 70 -11.85 14.25 -10.66
CA GLN A 70 -10.57 13.65 -10.28
C GLN A 70 -10.08 14.11 -8.91
N ILE A 71 -10.99 14.51 -8.01
CA ILE A 71 -10.66 14.97 -6.67
C ILE A 71 -10.94 13.88 -5.64
N VAL A 72 -9.90 13.54 -4.90
CA VAL A 72 -9.96 12.67 -3.72
C VAL A 72 -9.69 13.47 -2.46
N TRP A 73 -9.94 12.87 -1.31
CA TRP A 73 -9.96 13.57 -0.04
C TRP A 73 -9.13 12.83 1.00
N TRP A 74 -8.35 13.56 1.79
CA TRP A 74 -7.71 13.01 2.98
C TRP A 74 -7.78 14.01 4.12
N LYS A 75 -8.42 13.62 5.23
CA LYS A 75 -8.57 14.45 6.45
C LYS A 75 -9.12 15.85 6.15
N GLY A 76 -10.09 15.95 5.23
CA GLY A 76 -10.74 17.19 4.83
C GLY A 76 -9.99 18.00 3.75
N LYS A 77 -8.79 17.59 3.35
CA LYS A 77 -8.05 18.20 2.25
C LYS A 77 -8.41 17.54 0.91
N ALA A 78 -8.79 18.35 -0.08
CA ALA A 78 -8.92 17.94 -1.46
C ALA A 78 -7.54 17.73 -2.09
N ILE A 79 -7.40 16.64 -2.84
CA ILE A 79 -6.16 16.24 -3.50
C ILE A 79 -6.52 15.81 -4.92
N ASP A 80 -5.82 16.36 -5.91
CA ASP A 80 -5.93 15.90 -7.29
C ASP A 80 -5.35 14.48 -7.40
N ARG A 81 -6.15 13.53 -7.88
CA ARG A 81 -5.76 12.14 -8.12
C ARG A 81 -4.53 12.01 -9.02
N GLN A 82 -4.36 12.92 -9.96
CA GLN A 82 -3.26 12.90 -10.93
C GLN A 82 -1.98 13.55 -10.37
N SER A 83 -2.05 14.15 -9.18
CA SER A 83 -0.93 14.88 -8.58
C SER A 83 0.12 13.95 -7.95
N GLY A 84 1.36 14.45 -7.89
CA GLY A 84 2.41 13.81 -7.09
C GLY A 84 2.09 13.78 -5.59
N GLU A 85 1.22 14.67 -5.09
CA GLU A 85 0.74 14.64 -3.71
C GLU A 85 -0.05 13.36 -3.44
N PHE A 86 -0.97 12.98 -4.35
CA PHE A 86 -1.71 11.73 -4.25
C PHE A 86 -0.77 10.53 -4.23
N THR A 87 0.17 10.46 -5.18
CA THR A 87 1.13 9.36 -5.26
C THR A 87 1.97 9.26 -3.98
N ALA A 88 2.44 10.39 -3.44
CA ALA A 88 3.20 10.42 -2.19
C ALA A 88 2.35 9.96 -0.99
N LEU A 89 1.08 10.37 -0.92
CA LEU A 89 0.15 9.96 0.12
C LEU A 89 -0.03 8.44 0.14
N VAL A 90 -0.34 7.84 -1.02
CA VAL A 90 -0.53 6.39 -1.13
C VAL A 90 0.75 5.65 -0.77
N ARG A 91 1.91 6.10 -1.26
CA ARG A 91 3.21 5.52 -0.93
C ARG A 91 3.51 5.55 0.56
N LYS A 92 3.20 6.65 1.25
CA LYS A 92 3.35 6.75 2.70
C LYS A 92 2.44 5.77 3.45
N ALA A 93 1.21 5.57 2.98
CA ALA A 93 0.30 4.56 3.54
C ALA A 93 0.83 3.13 3.37
N TYR A 94 1.39 2.78 2.20
CA TYR A 94 2.03 1.46 2.00
C TYR A 94 3.27 1.27 2.88
N ASN A 95 4.10 2.30 3.06
CA ASN A 95 5.23 2.24 3.98
C ASN A 95 4.75 1.98 5.42
N ALA A 96 3.73 2.72 5.88
CA ALA A 96 3.14 2.50 7.20
C ALA A 96 2.60 1.07 7.36
N MET A 97 1.93 0.53 6.33
CA MET A 97 1.46 -0.86 6.33
C MET A 97 2.62 -1.86 6.37
N PHE A 98 3.70 -1.62 5.64
CA PHE A 98 4.91 -2.46 5.66
C PHE A 98 5.61 -2.48 7.01
N GLU A 99 5.70 -1.33 7.67
CA GLU A 99 6.32 -1.21 8.99
C GLU A 99 5.49 -1.92 10.07
N GLN A 100 4.16 -1.82 10.00
CA GLN A 100 3.26 -2.26 11.06
C GLN A 100 2.69 -3.67 10.85
N SER A 101 2.56 -4.14 9.61
CA SER A 101 1.99 -5.46 9.30
C SER A 101 3.08 -6.47 8.98
N GLU A 102 3.41 -7.32 9.95
CA GLU A 102 4.40 -8.39 9.77
C GLU A 102 4.03 -9.35 8.64
N GLY A 103 2.76 -9.77 8.56
CA GLY A 103 2.29 -10.68 7.51
C GLY A 103 2.48 -10.10 6.10
N PHE A 104 2.13 -8.83 5.91
CA PHE A 104 2.35 -8.14 4.64
C PHE A 104 3.84 -7.99 4.32
N ARG A 105 4.65 -7.58 5.30
CA ARG A 105 6.10 -7.43 5.14
C ARG A 105 6.76 -8.75 4.74
N THR A 106 6.47 -9.83 5.45
CA THR A 106 7.01 -11.16 5.17
C THR A 106 6.58 -11.65 3.80
N ALA A 107 5.30 -11.49 3.44
CA ALA A 107 4.80 -11.82 2.11
C ALA A 107 5.51 -11.03 1.00
N LEU A 108 5.75 -9.73 1.21
CA LEU A 108 6.43 -8.89 0.20
C LEU A 108 7.89 -9.31 0.02
N MET A 109 8.59 -9.55 1.13
CA MET A 109 9.97 -10.02 1.11
C MET A 109 10.12 -11.41 0.46
N ALA A 110 9.13 -12.29 0.61
CA ALA A 110 9.10 -13.61 -0.03
C ALA A 110 9.02 -13.54 -1.57
N THR A 111 8.70 -12.37 -2.15
CA THR A 111 8.68 -12.17 -3.61
C THR A 111 10.00 -11.63 -4.18
N ARG A 112 11.07 -11.57 -3.39
CA ARG A 112 12.38 -11.05 -3.83
C ARG A 112 12.85 -11.72 -5.13
N GLY A 113 13.32 -10.90 -6.07
CA GLY A 113 13.75 -11.37 -7.40
C GLY A 113 12.61 -11.74 -8.35
N MET A 114 11.34 -11.63 -7.94
CA MET A 114 10.19 -11.90 -8.80
C MET A 114 9.62 -10.61 -9.38
N ALA A 115 9.26 -10.61 -10.68
CA ALA A 115 8.45 -9.55 -11.27
C ALA A 115 7.02 -9.61 -10.70
N LEU A 116 6.47 -8.47 -10.29
CA LEU A 116 5.11 -8.35 -9.76
C LEU A 116 4.19 -7.75 -10.83
N TYR A 117 3.01 -8.32 -11.01
CA TYR A 117 1.98 -7.80 -11.92
C TYR A 117 0.58 -8.06 -11.34
N HIS A 118 -0.45 -7.39 -11.88
CA HIS A 118 -1.82 -7.49 -11.39
C HIS A 118 -2.83 -7.56 -12.54
N THR A 119 -3.10 -8.77 -13.06
CA THR A 119 -3.92 -8.97 -14.29
C THR A 119 -5.38 -8.53 -14.18
N LYS A 120 -5.87 -8.28 -12.95
CA LYS A 120 -7.24 -7.85 -12.67
C LYS A 120 -7.36 -6.34 -12.45
N GLY A 121 -6.25 -5.61 -12.55
CA GLY A 121 -6.24 -4.17 -12.35
C GLY A 121 -6.84 -3.41 -13.51
N GLU A 122 -7.13 -2.13 -13.25
CA GLU A 122 -7.47 -1.14 -14.28
C GLU A 122 -6.22 -0.30 -14.54
N SER A 123 -5.97 0.03 -15.81
CA SER A 123 -4.79 0.79 -16.23
C SER A 123 -5.09 2.28 -16.35
N ASN A 124 -6.35 2.66 -16.55
CA ASN A 124 -6.74 4.06 -16.71
C ASN A 124 -6.89 4.77 -15.34
N PRO A 125 -6.02 5.74 -14.99
CA PRO A 125 -6.07 6.43 -13.70
C PRO A 125 -7.33 7.28 -13.49
N TYR A 126 -8.05 7.63 -14.57
CA TYR A 126 -9.34 8.33 -14.47
C TYR A 126 -10.49 7.41 -14.04
N ARG A 127 -10.30 6.09 -14.15
CA ARG A 127 -11.30 5.06 -13.83
C ARG A 127 -10.99 4.29 -12.54
N THR A 128 -9.75 4.34 -12.06
CA THR A 128 -9.36 3.65 -10.82
C THR A 128 -8.56 4.53 -9.87
N ILE A 129 -8.82 4.34 -8.59
CA ILE A 129 -8.08 5.04 -7.52
C ILE A 129 -6.61 4.63 -7.49
N LEU A 130 -6.29 3.41 -7.92
CA LEU A 130 -4.92 2.92 -8.00
C LEU A 130 -4.82 2.03 -9.23
N THR A 131 -3.94 2.38 -10.15
CA THR A 131 -3.75 1.58 -11.37
C THR A 131 -2.94 0.33 -11.07
N GLU A 132 -3.01 -0.65 -11.98
CA GLU A 132 -2.15 -1.85 -11.89
C GLU A 132 -0.66 -1.48 -11.84
N GLN A 133 -0.24 -0.47 -12.62
CA GLN A 133 1.14 -0.04 -12.72
C GLN A 133 1.59 0.64 -11.43
N GLU A 134 0.79 1.58 -10.90
CA GLU A 134 1.08 2.24 -9.62
C GLU A 134 1.18 1.21 -8.49
N PHE A 135 0.22 0.28 -8.43
CA PHE A 135 0.22 -0.77 -7.42
C PHE A 135 1.49 -1.62 -7.46
N CYS A 136 1.85 -2.16 -8.63
CA CYS A 136 3.01 -3.03 -8.77
C CYS A 136 4.34 -2.27 -8.58
N SER A 137 4.42 -1.01 -9.04
CA SER A 137 5.58 -0.13 -8.84
C SER A 137 5.79 0.13 -7.35
N ILE A 138 4.75 0.50 -6.60
CA ILE A 138 4.87 0.75 -5.16
C ILE A 138 5.37 -0.50 -4.42
N LEU A 139 4.81 -1.67 -4.69
CA LEU A 139 5.24 -2.91 -4.04
C LEU A 139 6.68 -3.27 -4.39
N THR A 140 7.05 -3.14 -5.65
CA THR A 140 8.41 -3.43 -6.12
C THR A 140 9.40 -2.49 -5.45
N GLU A 141 9.17 -1.18 -5.49
CA GLU A 141 10.06 -0.19 -4.87
C GLU A 141 10.17 -0.38 -3.35
N LEU A 142 9.04 -0.61 -2.67
CA LEU A 142 9.03 -0.90 -1.25
C LEU A 142 9.86 -2.14 -0.93
N ARG A 143 9.79 -3.18 -1.77
CA ARG A 143 10.59 -4.38 -1.62
C ARG A 143 12.08 -4.11 -1.80
N GLU A 144 12.46 -3.50 -2.93
CA GLU A 144 13.86 -3.24 -3.27
C GLU A 144 14.52 -2.33 -2.24
N ASN A 145 13.86 -1.23 -1.85
CA ASN A 145 14.40 -0.28 -0.86
C ASN A 145 14.73 -0.95 0.48
N ASN A 146 13.91 -1.91 0.92
CA ASN A 146 14.15 -2.63 2.16
C ASN A 146 15.20 -3.75 2.00
N ASP A 147 15.29 -4.37 0.82
CA ASP A 147 16.37 -5.32 0.53
C ASP A 147 17.75 -4.65 0.57
N TYR A 148 17.88 -3.47 -0.04
CA TYR A 148 19.11 -2.67 0.04
C TYR A 148 19.46 -2.31 1.48
N ARG A 149 18.50 -1.82 2.27
CA ARG A 149 18.72 -1.47 3.69
C ARG A 149 19.21 -2.66 4.52
N ASN A 150 18.61 -3.84 4.33
CA ASN A 150 19.02 -5.06 5.04
C ASN A 150 20.46 -5.45 4.68
N LYS A 151 20.81 -5.43 3.39
CA LYS A 151 22.20 -5.70 2.93
C LYS A 151 23.19 -4.71 3.53
N THR A 152 22.86 -3.42 3.56
CA THR A 152 23.72 -2.40 4.19
C THR A 152 23.91 -2.65 5.68
N GLN A 153 22.85 -2.96 6.42
CA GLN A 153 22.92 -3.27 7.85
C GLN A 153 23.75 -4.53 8.13
N GLU A 154 23.59 -5.58 7.31
CA GLU A 154 24.40 -6.80 7.42
C GLU A 154 25.89 -6.55 7.20
N LEU A 155 26.24 -5.69 6.22
CA LEU A 155 27.62 -5.30 5.95
C LEU A 155 28.21 -4.54 7.15
N ILE A 156 27.48 -3.56 7.71
CA ILE A 156 27.89 -2.81 8.90
C ILE A 156 28.08 -3.76 10.11
N ALA A 157 27.15 -4.68 10.34
CA ALA A 157 27.24 -5.63 11.44
C ALA A 157 28.42 -6.61 11.29
N LYS A 158 28.83 -6.92 10.06
CA LYS A 158 30.04 -7.72 9.79
C LYS A 158 31.31 -6.91 10.01
N SER A 159 31.36 -5.63 9.60
CA SER A 159 32.55 -4.80 9.81
C SER A 159 32.83 -4.51 11.28
N VAL A 160 31.80 -4.26 12.10
CA VAL A 160 31.96 -4.01 13.55
C VAL A 160 32.50 -5.25 14.30
N ARG A 161 32.20 -6.46 13.83
CA ARG A 161 32.70 -7.71 14.46
C ARG A 161 34.16 -8.03 14.14
N TYR A 162 34.80 -7.27 13.26
CA TYR A 162 36.18 -7.47 12.82
C TYR A 162 37.16 -6.40 13.35
N GLU A 163 36.73 -5.47 14.21
CA GLU A 163 37.67 -4.60 14.93
C GLU A 163 38.40 -5.42 16.01
N PRO A 164 39.73 -5.59 15.94
CA PRO A 164 40.47 -6.30 16.97
C PRO A 164 40.50 -5.49 18.26
N GLU A 165 40.25 -6.14 19.40
CA GLU A 165 40.55 -5.57 20.71
C GLU A 165 42.04 -5.20 20.76
N ALA A 166 42.32 -3.91 21.00
CA ALA A 166 43.66 -3.35 21.12
C ALA A 166 44.28 -3.63 22.49
#